data_AF-A0A8E0ISH9-F1
#
_entry.id   AF-A0A8E0ISH9-F1
#
_cell.length_a   1.000
_cell.length_b   1.000
_cell.length_c   1.000
_cell.angle_alpha   90.00
_cell.angle_beta   90.00
_cell.angle_gamma   90.00
#
_symmetry.space_group_name_H-M   'P 1'
#
loop_
_entity.id
_entity.type
_entity.pdbx_description
1 polymer ?
#
loop_
_entity_poly.entity_id
_entity_poly.type
_entity_poly.pdbx_seq_one_letter_code
_entity_poly.pdbx_strand_id
1 'polypeptide(L)'
;MHITLIGAGPRGLLILERLLSWQQNRFPKRQLTIVLTDPYPIGGRVWKIDQDPNLIMNTAASQITLFTDQTVTNVGPFLTGPDLSTWALTTASGYLDAHPEFNNRAILLRQAAALGPNNYASRALYGVYQHWFFNMLVARAGNNSITFKQQTVVSLAKNAANFTITTDQESWHTDQVVMALGNLKNSLTRDQKALDDYAHAHDLFYLAPGFPEEGDLSTIEPQAPVIIRGLGLSFFDLMSRLTEGRGGRFQKTADGLLAYHPSGREPHIFTGSRRGFPY
;
A
#
# COMPACT_ATOMS: atom_id res chain seq x y z
N MET A 1 10.38 -1.94 28.11
CA MET A 1 11.27 -1.88 26.93
C MET A 1 10.56 -1.09 25.87
N HIS A 2 11.27 -0.18 25.19
CA HIS A 2 10.76 0.70 24.15
C HIS A 2 11.30 0.25 22.79
N ILE A 3 10.42 -0.04 21.84
CA ILE A 3 10.77 -0.39 20.47
C ILE A 3 10.20 0.64 19.52
N THR A 4 11.00 1.11 18.56
CA THR A 4 10.51 1.90 17.43
C THR A 4 10.49 1.04 16.16
N LEU A 5 9.34 0.97 15.51
CA LEU A 5 9.15 0.36 14.19
C LEU A 5 9.06 1.48 13.16
N ILE A 6 10.01 1.52 12.22
CA ILE A 6 10.03 2.51 11.13
C ILE A 6 9.43 1.85 9.89
N GLY A 7 8.21 2.24 9.52
CA GLY A 7 7.40 1.70 8.44
C GLY A 7 6.09 1.09 8.97
N ALA A 8 4.95 1.62 8.54
CA ALA A 8 3.59 1.21 8.93
C ALA A 8 2.85 0.46 7.81
N GLY A 9 3.58 -0.04 6.80
CA GLY A 9 3.07 -0.98 5.81
C GLY A 9 3.00 -2.43 6.33
N PRO A 10 2.71 -3.41 5.45
CA PRO A 10 2.41 -4.79 5.86
C PRO A 10 3.51 -5.43 6.72
N ARG A 11 4.78 -5.18 6.38
CA ARG A 11 5.92 -5.72 7.14
C ARG A 11 5.97 -5.17 8.57
N GLY A 12 5.74 -3.87 8.74
CA GLY A 12 5.71 -3.23 10.06
C GLY A 12 4.56 -3.76 10.92
N LEU A 13 3.38 -3.92 10.32
CA LEU A 13 2.20 -4.47 11.00
C LEU A 13 2.39 -5.94 11.39
N LEU A 14 3.00 -6.75 10.52
CA LEU A 14 3.34 -8.14 10.86
C LEU A 14 4.36 -8.20 12.00
N ILE A 15 5.39 -7.35 12.00
CA ILE A 15 6.36 -7.29 13.11
C ILE A 15 5.67 -6.87 14.42
N LEU A 16 4.78 -5.88 14.38
CA LEU A 16 3.98 -5.47 15.53
C LEU A 16 3.19 -6.64 16.10
N GLU A 17 2.49 -7.39 15.25
CA GLU A 17 1.72 -8.56 15.66
C GLU A 17 2.61 -9.67 16.26
N ARG A 18 3.79 -9.92 15.69
CA ARG A 18 4.77 -10.88 16.24
C ARG A 18 5.27 -10.44 17.62
N LEU A 19 5.60 -9.16 17.78
CA LEU A 19 6.07 -8.62 19.07
C LEU A 19 5.01 -8.80 20.16
N LEU A 20 3.76 -8.46 19.87
CA LEU A 20 2.65 -8.61 20.82
C LEU A 20 2.40 -10.08 21.17
N SER A 21 2.38 -10.96 20.17
CA SER A 21 2.17 -12.40 20.36
C SER A 21 3.25 -13.02 21.28
N TRP A 22 4.52 -12.66 21.08
CA TRP A 22 5.59 -13.14 21.95
C TRP A 22 5.58 -12.48 23.34
N GLN A 23 5.27 -11.19 23.42
CA GLN A 23 5.25 -10.44 24.68
C GLN A 23 4.25 -11.04 25.67
N GLN A 24 3.03 -11.34 25.21
CA GLN A 24 1.99 -11.94 26.05
C GLN A 24 2.42 -13.30 26.63
N ASN A 25 3.18 -14.09 25.87
CA ASN A 25 3.52 -15.45 26.25
C ASN A 25 4.84 -15.56 27.04
N ARG A 26 5.87 -14.79 26.67
CA ARG A 26 7.19 -14.85 27.34
C ARG A 26 7.34 -13.88 28.49
N PHE A 27 6.72 -12.71 28.42
CA PHE A 27 6.93 -11.64 29.39
C PHE A 27 5.60 -11.00 29.87
N PRO A 28 4.60 -11.79 30.33
CA PRO A 28 3.25 -11.30 30.65
C PRO A 28 3.23 -10.21 31.74
N LYS A 29 4.25 -10.19 32.61
CA LYS A 29 4.38 -9.20 33.70
C LYS A 29 5.18 -7.95 33.32
N ARG A 30 5.72 -7.89 32.10
CA ARG A 30 6.47 -6.72 31.60
C ARG A 30 5.61 -5.94 30.62
N GLN A 31 5.85 -4.64 30.55
CA GLN A 31 5.22 -3.76 29.57
C GLN A 31 6.18 -3.51 28.41
N LEU A 32 5.65 -3.67 27.20
CA LEU A 32 6.27 -3.24 25.95
C LEU A 32 5.65 -1.92 25.52
N THR A 33 6.50 -0.94 25.19
CA THR A 33 6.10 0.32 24.56
C THR A 33 6.57 0.29 23.12
N ILE A 34 5.66 0.47 22.16
CA ILE A 34 5.95 0.43 20.74
C ILE A 34 5.54 1.74 20.11
N VAL A 35 6.49 2.39 19.42
CA VAL A 35 6.20 3.50 18.52
C VAL A 35 6.29 2.97 17.10
N LEU A 36 5.19 3.01 16.35
CA LEU A 36 5.14 2.75 14.92
C LEU A 36 5.17 4.10 14.21
N THR A 37 6.09 4.32 13.28
CA THR A 37 6.21 5.59 12.57
C THR A 37 6.37 5.40 11.08
N ASP A 38 5.66 6.20 10.29
CA ASP A 38 5.68 6.20 8.82
C ASP A 38 5.26 7.60 8.33
N PRO A 39 5.84 8.14 7.26
CA PRO A 39 5.35 9.40 6.67
C PRO A 39 3.90 9.29 6.13
N TYR A 40 3.41 8.08 5.87
CA TYR A 40 2.07 7.79 5.37
C TYR A 40 1.18 7.16 6.44
N PRO A 41 -0.16 7.14 6.26
CA PRO A 41 -1.07 6.45 7.17
C PRO A 41 -0.77 4.94 7.32
N ILE A 42 -1.50 4.26 8.21
CA ILE A 42 -1.44 2.79 8.31
C ILE A 42 -1.69 2.16 6.92
N GLY A 43 -0.83 1.23 6.54
CA GLY A 43 -0.72 0.73 5.16
C GLY A 43 0.48 1.30 4.41
N GLY A 44 1.11 2.35 4.93
CA GLY A 44 2.26 3.01 4.33
C GLY A 44 1.95 3.61 2.96
N ARG A 45 3.00 3.89 2.20
CA ARG A 45 2.91 4.60 0.90
C ARG A 45 2.01 3.93 -0.14
N VAL A 46 1.97 2.60 -0.18
CA VAL A 46 1.36 1.83 -1.28
C VAL A 46 -0.12 1.56 -1.08
N TRP A 47 -0.55 1.39 0.17
CA TRP A 47 -1.90 0.90 0.49
C TRP A 47 -2.75 1.97 1.17
N LYS A 48 -2.59 3.23 0.73
CA LYS A 48 -3.40 4.34 1.21
C LYS A 48 -4.87 4.10 0.90
N ILE A 49 -5.75 4.42 1.86
CA ILE A 49 -7.19 4.22 1.70
C ILE A 49 -7.76 5.23 0.70
N ASP A 50 -7.24 6.45 0.67
CA ASP A 50 -7.72 7.57 -0.14
C ASP A 50 -7.18 7.60 -1.59
N GLN A 51 -6.46 6.55 -2.02
CA GLN A 51 -5.97 6.44 -3.40
C GLN A 51 -7.08 6.05 -4.40
N ASP A 52 -6.76 6.15 -5.70
CA ASP A 52 -7.65 5.71 -6.78
C ASP A 52 -8.09 4.24 -6.59
N PRO A 53 -9.40 3.97 -6.43
CA PRO A 53 -9.92 2.63 -6.15
C PRO A 53 -9.80 1.67 -7.34
N ASN A 54 -9.40 2.13 -8.53
CA ASN A 54 -9.14 1.30 -9.70
C ASN A 54 -7.73 0.69 -9.69
N LEU A 55 -6.83 1.15 -8.82
CA LEU A 55 -5.54 0.52 -8.65
C LEU A 55 -5.73 -0.78 -7.87
N ILE A 56 -5.41 -1.91 -8.51
CA ILE A 56 -5.63 -3.24 -7.95
C ILE A 56 -4.32 -3.93 -7.54
N MET A 57 -4.48 -4.95 -6.72
CA MET A 57 -3.44 -5.92 -6.37
C MET A 57 -3.27 -6.94 -7.49
N ASN A 58 -2.09 -7.56 -7.55
CA ASN A 58 -1.75 -8.60 -8.54
C ASN A 58 -1.76 -10.02 -7.97
N THR A 59 -2.33 -10.20 -6.77
CA THR A 59 -2.46 -11.49 -6.07
C THR A 59 -3.92 -11.75 -5.77
N ALA A 60 -4.36 -13.01 -5.90
CA ALA A 60 -5.73 -13.40 -5.57
C ALA A 60 -6.04 -13.11 -4.10
N ALA A 61 -7.25 -12.62 -3.82
CA ALA A 61 -7.64 -12.13 -2.50
C ALA A 61 -7.52 -13.20 -1.39
N SER A 62 -7.79 -14.48 -1.69
CA SER A 62 -7.64 -15.57 -0.73
C SER A 62 -6.19 -15.90 -0.35
N GLN A 63 -5.22 -15.43 -1.15
CA GLN A 63 -3.79 -15.62 -0.91
C GLN A 63 -3.15 -14.46 -0.14
N ILE A 64 -3.94 -13.45 0.23
CA ILE A 64 -3.48 -12.26 0.94
C ILE A 64 -3.99 -12.33 2.37
N THR A 65 -3.08 -12.35 3.34
CA THR A 65 -3.42 -12.31 4.77
C THR A 65 -2.35 -11.56 5.56
N LEU A 66 -2.77 -10.92 6.65
CA LEU A 66 -1.87 -10.37 7.69
C LEU A 66 -1.77 -11.30 8.91
N PHE A 67 -2.43 -12.46 8.87
CA PHE A 67 -2.37 -13.45 9.93
C PHE A 67 -1.34 -14.52 9.59
N THR A 68 -0.64 -14.97 10.62
CA THR A 68 0.18 -16.17 10.52
C THR A 68 -0.73 -17.39 10.63
N ASP A 69 -0.42 -18.45 9.88
CA ASP A 69 -1.10 -19.73 10.00
C ASP A 69 -0.11 -20.87 10.28
N GLN A 70 -0.62 -22.10 10.31
CA GLN A 70 0.16 -23.29 10.63
C GLN A 70 1.16 -23.69 9.53
N THR A 71 1.11 -23.05 8.35
CA THR A 71 2.06 -23.32 7.26
C THR A 71 3.44 -22.71 7.54
N VAL A 72 3.53 -21.75 8.47
CA VAL A 72 4.79 -21.12 8.89
C VAL A 72 5.33 -21.80 10.15
N THR A 73 6.51 -22.40 10.06
CA THR A 73 7.12 -23.14 11.17
C THR A 73 7.89 -22.23 12.13
N ASN A 74 8.02 -22.65 13.40
CA ASN A 74 8.82 -21.97 14.44
C ASN A 74 8.43 -20.51 14.74
N VAL A 75 7.20 -20.10 14.46
CA VAL A 75 6.72 -18.71 14.62
C VAL A 75 6.28 -18.34 16.05
N GLY A 76 6.24 -19.32 16.96
CA GLY A 76 5.68 -19.15 18.30
C GLY A 76 4.16 -18.97 18.30
N PRO A 77 3.58 -18.46 19.41
CA PRO A 77 2.17 -18.13 19.46
C PRO A 77 1.78 -17.13 18.36
N PHE A 78 0.58 -17.26 17.81
CA PHE A 78 0.09 -16.33 16.80
C PHE A 78 -1.40 -16.13 16.83
N LEU A 79 -1.82 -14.99 16.32
CA LEU A 79 -3.22 -14.69 16.05
C LEU A 79 -3.61 -15.31 14.71
N THR A 80 -4.66 -16.11 14.72
CA THR A 80 -5.37 -16.51 13.50
C THR A 80 -6.38 -15.45 13.12
N GLY A 81 -6.73 -15.40 11.84
CA GLY A 81 -7.74 -14.50 11.33
C GLY A 81 -7.99 -14.71 9.85
N PRO A 82 -8.97 -13.98 9.30
CA PRO A 82 -9.39 -14.15 7.91
C PRO A 82 -8.32 -13.64 6.94
N ASP A 83 -8.17 -14.33 5.80
CA ASP A 83 -7.59 -13.74 4.59
C ASP A 83 -8.42 -12.55 4.10
N LEU A 84 -7.90 -11.80 3.13
CA LEU A 84 -8.53 -10.58 2.64
C LEU A 84 -9.93 -10.83 2.05
N SER A 85 -10.14 -11.94 1.32
CA SER A 85 -11.45 -12.26 0.74
C SER A 85 -12.47 -12.62 1.82
N THR A 86 -12.07 -13.46 2.78
CA THR A 86 -12.92 -13.84 3.92
C THR A 86 -13.27 -12.61 4.75
N TRP A 87 -12.31 -11.72 5.01
CA TRP A 87 -12.53 -10.48 5.74
C TRP A 87 -13.49 -9.54 5.00
N ALA A 88 -13.30 -9.37 3.68
CA ALA A 88 -14.14 -8.50 2.86
C ALA A 88 -15.61 -8.92 2.89
N LEU A 89 -15.87 -10.23 2.81
CA LEU A 89 -17.23 -10.78 2.75
C LEU A 89 -17.92 -10.87 4.13
N THR A 90 -17.19 -10.76 5.23
CA THR A 90 -17.74 -11.00 6.59
C THR A 90 -17.64 -9.80 7.52
N THR A 91 -16.54 -9.06 7.49
CA THR A 91 -16.19 -8.07 8.51
C THR A 91 -16.14 -6.65 7.94
N ALA A 92 -15.74 -6.50 6.68
CA ALA A 92 -15.48 -5.19 6.09
C ALA A 92 -16.67 -4.24 6.11
N SER A 93 -17.91 -4.72 5.88
CA SER A 93 -19.09 -3.85 5.88
C SER A 93 -19.28 -3.14 7.22
N GLY A 94 -19.31 -3.90 8.32
CA GLY A 94 -19.47 -3.33 9.66
C GLY A 94 -18.29 -2.44 10.06
N TYR A 95 -17.07 -2.79 9.64
CA TYR A 95 -15.91 -1.95 9.90
C TYR A 95 -15.97 -0.62 9.14
N LEU A 96 -16.31 -0.65 7.85
CA LEU A 96 -16.47 0.54 7.03
C LEU A 96 -17.58 1.45 7.55
N ASP A 97 -18.70 0.90 8.00
CA ASP A 97 -19.81 1.68 8.59
C ASP A 97 -19.40 2.39 9.89
N ALA A 98 -18.48 1.81 10.66
CA ALA A 98 -17.95 2.41 11.88
C ALA A 98 -16.86 3.48 11.64
N HIS A 99 -16.41 3.67 10.40
CA HIS A 99 -15.33 4.61 10.04
C HIS A 99 -15.81 5.62 8.96
N PRO A 100 -16.69 6.58 9.33
CA PRO A 100 -17.26 7.55 8.40
C PRO A 100 -16.22 8.52 7.80
N GLU A 101 -15.02 8.60 8.36
CA GLU A 101 -13.91 9.41 7.86
C GLU A 101 -13.33 8.91 6.53
N PHE A 102 -13.65 7.69 6.09
CA PHE A 102 -13.21 7.17 4.80
C PHE A 102 -14.08 7.72 3.65
N ASN A 103 -13.54 8.70 2.92
CA ASN A 103 -14.24 9.42 1.85
C ASN A 103 -14.78 8.51 0.71
N ASN A 104 -14.10 7.40 0.42
CA ASN A 104 -14.44 6.46 -0.66
C ASN A 104 -15.26 5.24 -0.17
N ARG A 105 -15.82 5.29 1.05
CA ARG A 105 -16.56 4.19 1.69
C ARG A 105 -17.60 3.52 0.80
N ALA A 106 -18.41 4.28 0.06
CA ALA A 106 -19.45 3.72 -0.81
C ALA A 106 -18.87 2.82 -1.93
N ILE A 107 -17.70 3.18 -2.46
CA ILE A 107 -16.99 2.37 -3.46
C ILE A 107 -16.40 1.14 -2.79
N LEU A 108 -15.74 1.32 -1.64
CA LEU A 108 -15.11 0.24 -0.88
C LEU A 108 -16.12 -0.82 -0.40
N LEU A 109 -17.32 -0.43 0.01
CA LEU A 109 -18.41 -1.35 0.38
C LEU A 109 -18.81 -2.24 -0.80
N ARG A 110 -18.97 -1.65 -2.00
CA ARG A 110 -19.28 -2.42 -3.21
C ARG A 110 -18.14 -3.36 -3.60
N GLN A 111 -16.90 -2.90 -3.51
CA GLN A 111 -15.72 -3.71 -3.80
C GLN A 111 -15.61 -4.89 -2.82
N ALA A 112 -15.81 -4.66 -1.52
CA ALA A 112 -15.77 -5.69 -0.50
C ALA A 112 -16.85 -6.76 -0.70
N ALA A 113 -18.09 -6.34 -0.99
CA ALA A 113 -19.21 -7.24 -1.23
C ALA A 113 -19.01 -8.16 -2.46
N ALA A 114 -18.16 -7.77 -3.40
CA ALA A 114 -17.87 -8.52 -4.62
C ALA A 114 -16.51 -9.23 -4.61
N LEU A 115 -15.73 -9.16 -3.51
CA LEU A 115 -14.37 -9.69 -3.46
C LEU A 115 -14.36 -11.19 -3.13
N GLY A 116 -14.67 -12.01 -4.13
CA GLY A 116 -14.51 -13.46 -4.04
C GLY A 116 -13.03 -13.91 -3.93
N PRO A 117 -12.78 -15.18 -3.60
CA PRO A 117 -11.43 -15.69 -3.30
C PRO A 117 -10.44 -15.54 -4.46
N ASN A 118 -10.91 -15.65 -5.70
CA ASN A 118 -10.10 -15.54 -6.92
C ASN A 118 -10.14 -14.15 -7.56
N ASN A 119 -10.76 -13.16 -6.90
CA ASN A 119 -10.78 -11.78 -7.35
C ASN A 119 -9.57 -11.01 -6.82
N TYR A 120 -9.33 -9.84 -7.39
CA TYR A 120 -8.23 -8.95 -7.05
C TYR A 120 -8.78 -7.73 -6.34
N ALA A 121 -8.28 -7.44 -5.14
CA ALA A 121 -8.72 -6.29 -4.36
C ALA A 121 -8.13 -5.00 -4.92
N SER A 122 -8.83 -3.88 -4.73
CA SER A 122 -8.21 -2.57 -4.85
C SER A 122 -7.15 -2.40 -3.75
N ARG A 123 -6.11 -1.62 -4.05
CA ARG A 123 -5.08 -1.25 -3.07
C ARG A 123 -5.68 -0.50 -1.89
N ALA A 124 -6.70 0.32 -2.16
CA ALA A 124 -7.47 1.04 -1.15
C ALA A 124 -8.20 0.09 -0.18
N LEU A 125 -8.87 -0.96 -0.68
CA LEU A 125 -9.56 -1.93 0.17
C LEU A 125 -8.58 -2.74 1.03
N TYR A 126 -7.40 -3.09 0.49
CA TYR A 126 -6.34 -3.70 1.30
C TYR A 126 -5.75 -2.73 2.34
N GLY A 127 -5.77 -1.42 2.07
CA GLY A 127 -5.52 -0.37 3.05
C GLY A 127 -6.48 -0.44 4.23
N VAL A 128 -7.78 -0.62 3.97
CA VAL A 128 -8.79 -0.78 5.03
C VAL A 128 -8.55 -2.07 5.82
N TYR A 129 -8.20 -3.17 5.17
CA TYR A 129 -7.84 -4.42 5.87
C TYR A 129 -6.65 -4.23 6.81
N GLN A 130 -5.62 -3.48 6.39
CA GLN A 130 -4.48 -3.14 7.24
C GLN A 130 -4.85 -2.21 8.40
N HIS A 131 -5.70 -1.22 8.16
CA HIS A 131 -6.20 -0.33 9.21
C HIS A 131 -7.04 -1.10 10.25
N TRP A 132 -7.92 -2.00 9.79
CA TRP A 132 -8.67 -2.92 10.64
C TRP A 132 -7.74 -3.81 11.47
N PHE A 133 -6.74 -4.40 10.83
CA PHE A 133 -5.77 -5.26 11.48
C PHE A 133 -4.99 -4.49 12.56
N PHE A 134 -4.52 -3.28 12.26
CA PHE A 134 -3.85 -2.42 13.24
C PHE A 134 -4.75 -2.10 14.45
N ASN A 135 -5.99 -1.68 14.22
CA ASN A 135 -6.94 -1.38 15.31
C ASN A 135 -7.23 -2.61 16.18
N MET A 136 -7.30 -3.80 15.56
CA MET A 136 -7.44 -5.06 16.27
C MET A 136 -6.22 -5.36 17.17
N LEU A 137 -4.99 -5.10 16.69
CA LEU A 137 -3.78 -5.24 17.51
C LEU A 137 -3.75 -4.26 18.68
N VAL A 138 -4.14 -3.01 18.45
CA VAL A 138 -4.24 -1.98 19.50
C VAL A 138 -5.25 -2.40 20.57
N ALA A 139 -6.44 -2.87 20.18
CA ALA A 139 -7.45 -3.36 21.10
C ALA A 139 -7.00 -4.59 21.91
N ARG A 140 -6.06 -5.39 21.37
CA ARG A 140 -5.51 -6.60 22.01
C ARG A 140 -4.17 -6.37 22.69
N ALA A 141 -3.68 -5.13 22.77
CA ALA A 141 -2.37 -4.83 23.34
C ALA A 141 -2.25 -5.15 24.84
N GLY A 142 -3.38 -5.27 25.56
CA GLY A 142 -3.40 -5.54 27.00
C GLY A 142 -2.77 -4.37 27.77
N ASN A 143 -1.72 -4.64 28.55
CA ASN A 143 -0.97 -3.60 29.25
C ASN A 143 0.10 -2.92 28.38
N ASN A 144 0.36 -3.38 27.16
CA ASN A 144 1.36 -2.80 26.27
C ASN A 144 0.86 -1.49 25.67
N SER A 145 1.78 -0.55 25.42
CA SER A 145 1.47 0.72 24.76
C SER A 145 1.88 0.66 23.29
N ILE A 146 0.98 1.08 22.40
CA ILE A 146 1.24 1.19 20.97
C ILE A 146 0.85 2.61 20.55
N THR A 147 1.76 3.32 19.91
CA THR A 147 1.51 4.66 19.38
C THR A 147 1.91 4.70 17.92
N PHE A 148 0.98 5.08 17.06
CA PHE A 148 1.28 5.41 15.66
C PHE A 148 1.61 6.90 15.54
N LYS A 149 2.73 7.22 14.89
CA LYS A 149 3.16 8.58 14.57
C LYS A 149 3.34 8.72 13.06
N GLN A 150 2.41 9.42 12.41
CA GLN A 150 2.55 9.72 10.99
C GLN A 150 3.59 10.83 10.78
N GLN A 151 4.86 10.45 10.74
CA GLN A 151 6.04 11.32 10.78
C GLN A 151 7.18 10.72 9.97
N THR A 152 8.04 11.57 9.42
CA THR A 152 9.20 11.14 8.64
C THR A 152 10.40 11.00 9.56
N VAL A 153 10.96 9.79 9.73
CA VAL A 153 12.26 9.63 10.41
C VAL A 153 13.37 10.17 9.51
N VAL A 154 14.07 11.21 9.98
CA VAL A 154 15.17 11.87 9.26
C VAL A 154 16.55 11.48 9.79
N SER A 155 16.63 10.97 11.02
CA SER A 155 17.90 10.50 11.61
C SER A 155 17.70 9.39 12.64
N LEU A 156 18.67 8.48 12.69
CA LEU A 156 18.81 7.42 13.68
C LEU A 156 20.25 7.44 14.21
N ALA A 157 20.41 7.78 15.49
CA ALA A 157 21.72 7.78 16.16
C ALA A 157 21.79 6.66 17.20
N LYS A 158 22.88 5.88 17.17
CA LYS A 158 23.17 4.86 18.20
C LYS A 158 23.96 5.49 19.34
N ASN A 159 23.44 5.40 20.55
CA ASN A 159 24.12 5.79 21.78
C ASN A 159 24.73 4.53 22.44
N ALA A 160 25.37 4.68 23.61
CA ALA A 160 26.05 3.57 24.29
C ALA A 160 25.15 2.35 24.57
N ALA A 161 23.87 2.56 24.88
CA ALA A 161 22.93 1.48 25.26
C ALA A 161 21.57 1.53 24.53
N ASN A 162 21.27 2.59 23.78
CA ASN A 162 19.96 2.82 23.17
C ASN A 162 20.10 3.62 21.86
N PHE A 163 18.99 4.00 21.26
CA PHE A 163 18.92 4.79 20.05
C PHE A 163 18.16 6.10 20.29
N THR A 164 18.56 7.14 19.57
CA THR A 164 17.77 8.37 19.40
C THR A 164 17.19 8.38 18.00
N ILE A 165 15.86 8.49 17.92
CA ILE A 165 15.12 8.73 16.68
C ILE A 165 14.84 10.22 16.58
N THR A 166 15.09 10.80 15.42
CA THR A 166 14.67 12.16 15.08
C THR A 166 13.76 12.10 13.86
N THR A 167 12.58 12.70 13.99
CA THR A 167 11.65 12.92 12.88
C THR A 167 11.68 14.36 12.41
N ASP A 168 10.90 14.65 11.39
CA ASP A 168 10.57 15.99 10.94
C ASP A 168 9.79 16.82 11.98
N GLN A 169 9.30 16.21 13.07
CA GLN A 169 8.48 16.88 14.09
C GLN A 169 9.07 16.82 15.50
N GLU A 170 9.72 15.72 15.89
CA GLU A 170 10.18 15.52 17.27
C GLU A 170 11.38 14.56 17.35
N SER A 171 11.83 14.25 18.57
CA SER A 171 12.86 13.24 18.81
C SER A 171 12.57 12.47 20.08
N TRP A 172 12.92 11.18 20.10
CA TRP A 172 12.75 10.33 21.28
C TRP A 172 13.83 9.27 21.40
N HIS A 173 13.98 8.72 22.61
CA HIS A 173 14.86 7.60 22.89
C HIS A 173 14.10 6.26 22.81
N THR A 174 14.77 5.22 22.32
CA THR A 174 14.20 3.88 22.20
C THR A 174 15.28 2.82 22.41
N ASP A 175 14.93 1.68 23.00
CA ASP A 175 15.90 0.62 23.30
C ASP A 175 16.28 -0.14 22.03
N GLN A 176 15.32 -0.34 21.13
CA GLN A 176 15.50 -1.11 19.89
C GLN A 176 14.76 -0.45 18.72
N VAL A 177 15.31 -0.63 17.52
CA VAL A 177 14.73 -0.11 16.28
C VAL A 177 14.60 -1.24 15.28
N VAL A 178 13.45 -1.34 14.63
CA VAL A 178 13.24 -2.23 13.49
C VAL A 178 12.85 -1.39 12.27
N MET A 179 13.59 -1.57 11.18
CA MET A 179 13.38 -0.82 9.94
C MET A 179 12.65 -1.68 8.92
N ALA A 180 11.41 -1.33 8.62
CA ALA A 180 10.52 -1.97 7.67
C ALA A 180 10.16 -1.01 6.51
N LEU A 181 11.19 -0.34 5.97
CA LEU A 181 11.06 0.83 5.08
C LEU A 181 10.44 0.57 3.69
N GLY A 182 10.24 -0.69 3.30
CA GLY A 182 9.76 -1.04 1.96
C GLY A 182 10.73 -0.60 0.85
N ASN A 183 10.19 -0.08 -0.26
CA ASN A 183 10.97 0.38 -1.40
C ASN A 183 11.29 1.88 -1.26
N LEU A 184 12.56 2.23 -1.45
CA LEU A 184 13.03 3.61 -1.41
C LEU A 184 13.08 4.21 -2.80
N LYS A 185 12.97 5.55 -2.87
CA LYS A 185 13.11 6.29 -4.13
C LYS A 185 14.54 6.14 -4.65
N ASN A 186 14.68 5.72 -5.91
CA ASN A 186 15.96 5.69 -6.57
C ASN A 186 16.28 7.06 -7.18
N SER A 187 17.58 7.39 -7.23
CA SER A 187 18.04 8.45 -8.12
C SER A 187 17.82 8.03 -9.57
N LEU A 188 17.56 9.01 -10.45
CA LEU A 188 17.40 8.75 -11.87
C LEU A 188 18.69 8.16 -12.47
N THR A 189 18.55 7.20 -13.36
CA THR A 189 19.67 6.76 -14.21
C THR A 189 20.05 7.88 -15.19
N ARG A 190 21.23 7.78 -15.82
CA ARG A 190 21.66 8.75 -16.85
C ARG A 190 20.62 8.94 -17.95
N ASP A 191 20.05 7.85 -18.46
CA ASP A 191 19.03 7.92 -19.52
C ASP A 191 17.72 8.55 -19.04
N GLN A 192 17.31 8.28 -17.79
CA GLN A 192 16.11 8.88 -17.21
C GLN A 192 16.32 10.37 -16.95
N LYS A 193 17.49 10.76 -16.47
CA LYS A 193 17.86 12.16 -16.28
C LYS A 193 17.92 12.91 -17.61
N ALA A 194 18.46 12.29 -18.66
CA ALA A 194 18.48 12.90 -19.99
C ALA A 194 17.07 13.13 -20.57
N LEU A 195 16.14 12.20 -20.33
CA LEU A 195 14.73 12.37 -20.73
C LEU A 195 14.04 13.46 -19.91
N ASP A 196 14.28 13.48 -18.61
CA ASP A 196 13.78 14.51 -17.71
C ASP A 196 14.27 15.90 -18.16
N ASP A 197 15.57 16.07 -18.40
CA ASP A 197 16.17 17.32 -18.88
C ASP A 197 15.63 17.75 -20.24
N TYR A 198 15.49 16.80 -21.18
CA TYR A 198 14.93 17.06 -22.49
C TYR A 198 13.47 17.53 -22.38
N ALA A 199 12.67 16.89 -21.53
CA ALA A 199 11.28 17.27 -21.35
C ALA A 199 11.15 18.68 -20.77
N HIS A 200 11.95 19.01 -19.74
CA HIS A 200 12.01 20.36 -19.17
C HIS A 200 12.46 21.41 -20.19
N ALA A 201 13.48 21.13 -21.02
CA ALA A 201 13.98 22.08 -22.01
C ALA A 201 13.02 22.35 -23.17
N HIS A 202 12.01 21.50 -23.36
CA HIS A 202 11.07 21.55 -24.47
C HIS A 202 9.60 21.67 -24.02
N ASP A 203 9.36 21.97 -22.74
CA ASP A 203 8.01 22.08 -22.16
C ASP A 203 7.13 20.83 -22.42
N LEU A 204 7.74 19.64 -22.37
CA LEU A 204 7.07 18.36 -22.57
C LEU A 204 6.73 17.71 -21.22
N PHE A 205 5.65 16.91 -21.22
CA PHE A 205 5.32 16.07 -20.07
C PHE A 205 6.30 14.88 -19.95
N TYR A 206 6.89 14.70 -18.77
CA TYR A 206 7.64 13.50 -18.42
C TYR A 206 7.27 13.01 -17.03
N LEU A 207 6.76 11.78 -16.96
CA LEU A 207 6.57 11.07 -15.70
C LEU A 207 7.79 10.19 -15.41
N ALA A 208 8.62 10.61 -14.47
CA ALA A 208 9.75 9.83 -13.99
C ALA A 208 9.31 8.51 -13.33
N PRO A 209 10.18 7.48 -13.28
CA PRO A 209 9.88 6.24 -12.57
C PRO A 209 9.52 6.51 -11.10
N GLY A 210 8.36 6.00 -10.67
CA GLY A 210 7.83 6.24 -9.33
C GLY A 210 6.62 5.35 -9.04
N PHE A 211 5.91 5.66 -7.96
CA PHE A 211 4.66 4.98 -7.65
C PHE A 211 3.56 5.45 -8.62
N PRO A 212 2.89 4.55 -9.35
CA PRO A 212 1.95 4.95 -10.40
C PRO A 212 0.77 5.78 -9.92
N GLU A 213 0.46 5.72 -8.63
CA GLU A 213 -0.61 6.50 -8.00
C GLU A 213 -0.26 7.99 -7.83
N GLU A 214 1.03 8.31 -7.66
CA GLU A 214 1.49 9.66 -7.32
C GLU A 214 1.73 10.55 -8.55
N GLY A 215 1.84 9.96 -9.74
CA GLY A 215 2.09 10.73 -10.97
C GLY A 215 0.86 11.54 -11.36
N ASP A 216 1.01 12.85 -11.55
CA ASP A 216 -0.06 13.67 -12.14
C ASP A 216 -0.16 13.36 -13.64
N LEU A 217 -1.33 12.88 -14.07
CA LEU A 217 -1.64 12.56 -15.47
C LEU A 217 -2.70 13.52 -16.04
N SER A 218 -3.12 14.52 -15.27
CA SER A 218 -4.22 15.43 -15.64
C SER A 218 -3.86 16.33 -16.82
N THR A 219 -2.57 16.63 -16.99
CA THR A 219 -2.04 17.48 -18.07
C THR A 219 -1.94 16.76 -19.43
N ILE A 220 -2.14 15.45 -19.46
CA ILE A 220 -2.16 14.70 -20.73
C ILE A 220 -3.51 14.95 -21.42
N GLU A 221 -3.50 15.66 -22.54
CA GLU A 221 -4.70 15.97 -23.30
C GLU A 221 -5.35 14.72 -23.95
N PRO A 222 -6.67 14.74 -24.22
CA PRO A 222 -7.34 13.73 -25.04
C PRO A 222 -6.64 13.55 -26.39
N GLN A 223 -6.52 12.31 -26.87
CA GLN A 223 -5.86 11.96 -28.14
C GLN A 223 -4.37 12.39 -28.23
N ALA A 224 -3.74 12.87 -27.15
CA ALA A 224 -2.31 13.14 -27.18
C ALA A 224 -1.51 11.83 -27.37
N PRO A 225 -0.42 11.83 -28.15
CA PRO A 225 0.47 10.68 -28.22
C PRO A 225 1.26 10.55 -26.92
N VAL A 226 1.13 9.40 -26.25
CA VAL A 226 1.83 9.10 -24.99
C VAL A 226 2.66 7.85 -25.14
N ILE A 227 3.94 7.93 -24.80
CA ILE A 227 4.84 6.76 -24.78
C ILE A 227 4.97 6.27 -23.34
N ILE A 228 4.59 5.02 -23.09
CA ILE A 228 4.86 4.32 -21.83
C ILE A 228 6.02 3.34 -22.04
N ARG A 229 7.12 3.56 -21.32
CA ARG A 229 8.31 2.71 -21.39
C ARG A 229 8.26 1.63 -20.32
N GLY A 230 7.85 0.42 -20.72
CA GLY A 230 7.75 -0.77 -19.86
C GLY A 230 6.36 -1.38 -19.89
N LEU A 231 6.31 -2.71 -19.75
CA LEU A 231 5.09 -3.53 -19.76
C LEU A 231 5.00 -4.42 -18.51
N GLY A 232 5.48 -3.92 -17.37
CA GLY A 232 5.37 -4.60 -16.07
C GLY A 232 4.12 -4.18 -15.29
N LEU A 233 4.00 -4.55 -14.03
CA LEU A 233 2.80 -4.27 -13.21
C LEU A 233 2.36 -2.79 -13.22
N SER A 234 3.31 -1.86 -13.11
CA SER A 234 3.02 -0.41 -13.13
C SER A 234 2.44 0.10 -14.47
N PHE A 235 2.64 -0.62 -15.58
CA PHE A 235 2.00 -0.28 -16.86
C PHE A 235 0.48 -0.40 -16.77
N PHE A 236 -0.02 -1.46 -16.12
CA PHE A 236 -1.45 -1.67 -15.97
C PHE A 236 -2.10 -0.59 -15.08
N ASP A 237 -1.39 -0.09 -14.08
CA ASP A 237 -1.85 1.05 -13.27
C ASP A 237 -2.01 2.31 -14.15
N LEU A 238 -0.98 2.66 -14.93
CA LEU A 238 -1.02 3.82 -15.82
C LEU A 238 -2.09 3.65 -16.90
N MET A 239 -2.21 2.45 -17.46
CA MET A 239 -3.25 2.12 -18.43
C MET A 239 -4.64 2.36 -17.82
N SER A 240 -4.93 1.78 -16.66
CA SER A 240 -6.21 1.98 -15.97
C SER A 240 -6.52 3.46 -15.72
N ARG A 241 -5.52 4.24 -15.25
CA ARG A 241 -5.69 5.69 -15.02
C ARG A 241 -5.92 6.49 -16.30
N LEU A 242 -5.32 6.09 -17.42
CA LEU A 242 -5.47 6.75 -18.72
C LEU A 242 -6.69 6.27 -19.54
N THR A 243 -7.35 5.19 -19.11
CA THR A 243 -8.53 4.59 -19.78
C THR A 243 -9.78 4.71 -18.91
N GLU A 244 -9.99 3.76 -18.00
CA GLU A 244 -11.13 3.73 -17.07
C GLU A 244 -11.16 4.94 -16.15
N GLY A 245 -9.99 5.39 -15.68
CA GLY A 245 -9.82 6.65 -14.93
C GLY A 245 -10.23 7.90 -15.73
N ARG A 246 -10.36 7.78 -17.06
CA ARG A 246 -10.88 8.82 -17.95
C ARG A 246 -12.32 8.55 -18.41
N GLY A 247 -13.00 7.59 -17.79
CA GLY A 247 -14.43 7.29 -18.03
C GLY A 247 -14.69 6.27 -19.13
N GLY A 248 -13.64 5.63 -19.67
CA GLY A 248 -13.83 4.44 -20.49
C GLY A 248 -14.34 3.27 -19.66
N ARG A 249 -14.91 2.26 -20.32
CA ARG A 249 -15.51 1.12 -19.63
C ARG A 249 -15.32 -0.18 -20.39
N PHE A 250 -15.09 -1.26 -19.66
CA PHE A 250 -15.21 -2.61 -20.20
C PHE A 250 -16.63 -3.13 -20.01
N GLN A 251 -17.22 -3.67 -21.06
CA GLN A 251 -18.49 -4.37 -21.03
C GLN A 251 -18.28 -5.84 -21.41
N LYS A 252 -18.85 -6.74 -20.61
CA LYS A 252 -18.91 -8.15 -21.00
C LYS A 252 -19.87 -8.34 -22.16
N THR A 253 -19.37 -8.95 -23.23
CA THR A 253 -20.17 -9.34 -24.39
C THR A 253 -20.90 -10.66 -24.12
N ALA A 254 -21.85 -11.02 -24.99
CA ALA A 254 -22.68 -12.23 -24.81
C ALA A 254 -21.87 -13.54 -24.79
N ASP A 255 -20.69 -13.54 -25.40
CA ASP A 255 -19.72 -14.65 -25.42
C ASP A 255 -18.77 -14.64 -24.21
N GLY A 256 -18.93 -13.71 -23.27
CA GLY A 256 -18.11 -13.59 -22.06
C GLY A 256 -16.79 -12.84 -22.24
N LEU A 257 -16.47 -12.37 -23.46
CA LEU A 257 -15.31 -11.52 -23.71
C LEU A 257 -15.53 -10.08 -23.20
N LEU A 258 -14.47 -9.27 -23.19
CA LEU A 258 -14.54 -7.86 -22.79
C LEU A 258 -14.41 -6.96 -24.03
N ALA A 259 -15.39 -6.09 -24.24
CA ALA A 259 -15.32 -4.99 -25.18
C ALA A 259 -15.01 -3.68 -24.43
N TYR A 260 -13.97 -2.97 -24.85
CA TYR A 260 -13.67 -1.65 -24.30
C TYR A 260 -14.43 -0.56 -25.07
N HIS A 261 -15.11 0.31 -24.34
CA HIS A 261 -15.79 1.48 -24.87
C HIS A 261 -15.05 2.75 -24.42
N PRO A 262 -14.33 3.43 -25.33
CA PRO A 262 -13.63 4.66 -24.99
C PRO A 262 -14.63 5.79 -24.67
N SER A 263 -14.21 6.68 -23.79
CA SER A 263 -14.90 7.92 -23.46
C SER A 263 -14.59 9.06 -24.44
N GLY A 264 -13.49 8.95 -25.19
CA GLY A 264 -12.93 10.00 -26.04
C GLY A 264 -11.88 10.87 -25.33
N ARG A 265 -11.72 10.73 -24.00
CA ARG A 265 -10.73 11.47 -23.19
C ARG A 265 -9.40 10.75 -23.08
N GLU A 266 -9.30 9.52 -23.56
CA GLU A 266 -8.09 8.72 -23.55
C GLU A 266 -7.01 9.31 -24.50
N PRO A 267 -5.72 9.23 -24.15
CA PRO A 267 -4.64 9.49 -25.09
C PRO A 267 -4.41 8.33 -26.07
N HIS A 268 -3.61 8.56 -27.10
CA HIS A 268 -3.06 7.49 -27.94
C HIS A 268 -1.81 6.91 -27.28
N ILE A 269 -1.95 5.72 -26.67
CA ILE A 269 -0.87 5.08 -25.90
C ILE A 269 -0.01 4.21 -26.82
N PHE A 270 1.27 4.60 -26.95
CA PHE A 270 2.33 3.77 -27.50
C PHE A 270 3.08 3.12 -26.34
N THR A 271 3.24 1.81 -26.39
CA THR A 271 3.95 1.09 -25.33
C THR A 271 5.00 0.16 -25.90
N GLY A 272 6.07 -0.05 -25.13
CA GLY A 272 7.14 -0.94 -25.50
C GLY A 272 7.95 -1.38 -24.30
N SER A 273 8.47 -2.61 -24.35
CA SER A 273 9.45 -3.12 -23.39
C SER A 273 10.79 -3.33 -24.07
N ARG A 274 11.89 -3.32 -23.30
CA ARG A 274 13.23 -3.59 -23.83
C ARG A 274 13.35 -4.96 -24.52
N ARG A 275 12.50 -5.92 -24.16
CA ARG A 275 12.52 -7.30 -24.68
C ARG A 275 11.47 -7.55 -25.77
N GLY A 276 10.60 -6.59 -26.07
CA GLY A 276 9.52 -6.75 -27.05
C GLY A 276 8.33 -7.60 -26.56
N PHE A 277 8.36 -8.13 -25.33
CA PHE A 277 7.26 -8.89 -24.73
C PHE A 277 6.76 -8.22 -23.44
N PRO A 278 5.46 -8.33 -23.09
CA PRO A 278 4.97 -8.01 -21.75
C PRO A 278 5.62 -8.93 -20.70
N TYR A 279 5.79 -8.42 -19.47
CA TYR A 279 6.46 -9.12 -18.38
C TYR A 279 5.52 -10.08 -17.64
#